data_AF-A0A075FPV6-F1
#
_entry.id   AF-A0A075FPV6-F1
#
_cell.length_a   1.000
_cell.length_b   1.000
_cell.length_c   1.000
_cell.angle_alpha   90.00
_cell.angle_beta   90.00
_cell.angle_gamma   90.00
#
_symmetry.space_group_name_H-M   'P 1'
#
loop_
_entity.id
_entity.type
_entity.pdbx_description
1 polymer ?
#
loop_
_entity_poly.entity_id
_entity_poly.type
_entity_poly.pdbx_seq_one_letter_code
_entity_poly.pdbx_strand_id
1 'polypeptide(L)'
;MSNQQTDTIQSSKPKILVDSGFAKDENEAMEKLREFAMQLSSSKITEVSQSPDLHITQAINTLDETDRIINSIGSRLREWYGLHFPELDNLIDSINGYSQIVLAGKRENISKENFENAGFPESKVEMLSLVKEKSRGGDITEKTLA
;
A
#
# COMPACT_ATOMS: atom_id res chain seq x y z
N MET A 1 31.66 23.70 -32.69
CA MET A 1 32.77 22.76 -32.47
C MET A 1 32.62 21.65 -33.49
N SER A 2 33.63 21.34 -34.30
CA SER A 2 33.55 20.20 -35.21
C SER A 2 33.59 18.90 -34.39
N ASN A 3 32.87 17.85 -34.76
CA ASN A 3 32.86 16.57 -34.02
C ASN A 3 34.28 16.04 -33.73
N GLN A 4 35.21 16.27 -34.66
CA GLN A 4 36.64 15.93 -34.49
C GLN A 4 37.31 16.61 -33.29
N GLN A 5 36.97 17.87 -32.99
CA GLN A 5 37.53 18.57 -31.82
C GLN A 5 37.02 17.96 -30.52
N THR A 6 35.74 17.58 -30.46
CA THR A 6 35.14 16.96 -29.28
C THR A 6 35.75 15.57 -29.00
N ASP A 7 35.97 14.76 -30.04
CA ASP A 7 36.56 13.43 -29.91
C ASP A 7 38.04 13.49 -29.47
N THR A 8 38.76 14.49 -29.95
CA THR A 8 40.15 14.76 -29.54
C THR A 8 40.22 15.12 -28.06
N ILE A 9 39.26 15.91 -27.56
CA ILE A 9 39.19 16.29 -26.14
C ILE A 9 38.81 15.09 -25.26
N GLN A 10 37.88 14.23 -25.71
CA GLN A 10 37.49 13.05 -24.92
C GLN A 10 38.62 12.03 -24.80
N SER A 11 39.39 11.82 -25.87
CA SER A 11 40.51 10.87 -25.88
C SER A 11 41.74 11.35 -25.09
N SER A 12 41.93 12.68 -24.95
CA SER A 12 43.04 13.28 -24.19
C SER A 12 42.68 13.70 -22.77
N LYS A 13 41.43 13.49 -22.35
CA LYS A 13 40.87 13.97 -21.07
C LYS A 13 41.68 13.60 -19.82
N PRO A 14 42.17 12.35 -19.65
CA PRO A 14 42.98 11.98 -18.49
C PRO A 14 44.30 12.76 -18.43
N LYS A 15 44.94 12.97 -19.60
CA LYS A 15 46.19 13.75 -19.69
C LYS A 15 45.96 15.21 -19.34
N ILE A 16 44.89 15.81 -19.84
CA ILE A 16 44.50 17.19 -19.51
C ILE A 16 44.29 17.37 -18.00
N LEU A 17 43.70 16.37 -17.33
CA LEU A 17 43.49 16.39 -15.87
C LEU A 17 44.81 16.32 -15.08
N VAL A 18 45.80 15.58 -15.58
CA VAL A 18 47.14 15.53 -14.97
C VAL A 18 47.92 16.82 -15.24
N ASP A 19 47.94 17.29 -16.49
CA ASP A 19 48.66 18.49 -16.91
C ASP A 19 48.16 19.76 -16.21
N SER A 20 46.88 19.79 -15.83
CA SER A 20 46.26 20.88 -15.07
C SER A 20 46.48 20.80 -13.55
N GLY A 21 47.12 19.74 -13.06
CA GLY A 21 47.36 19.50 -11.63
C GLY A 21 46.13 19.00 -10.86
N PHE A 22 45.06 18.57 -11.55
CA PHE A 22 43.83 18.07 -10.93
C PHE A 22 43.96 16.60 -10.47
N ALA A 23 44.89 15.86 -11.04
CA ALA A 23 45.28 14.50 -10.67
C ALA A 23 46.81 14.33 -10.75
N LYS A 24 47.38 13.44 -9.93
CA LYS A 24 48.83 13.18 -9.92
C LYS A 24 49.27 12.30 -11.10
N ASP A 25 48.41 11.40 -11.53
CA ASP A 25 48.64 10.48 -12.65
C ASP A 25 47.32 10.13 -13.36
N GLU A 26 47.43 9.43 -14.50
CA GLU A 26 46.25 9.03 -15.28
C GLU A 26 45.32 8.07 -14.52
N ASN A 27 45.82 7.30 -13.54
CA ASN A 27 44.98 6.40 -12.74
C ASN A 27 44.10 7.19 -11.76
N GLU A 28 44.68 8.15 -11.04
CA GLU A 28 43.93 9.06 -10.17
C GLU A 28 42.93 9.91 -10.98
N ALA A 29 43.31 10.34 -12.20
CA ALA A 29 42.39 11.03 -13.09
C ALA A 29 41.18 10.18 -13.46
N MET A 30 41.39 8.89 -13.79
CA MET A 30 40.32 7.96 -14.10
C MET A 30 39.44 7.65 -12.88
N GLU A 31 40.02 7.54 -11.69
CA GLU A 31 39.27 7.35 -10.45
C GLU A 31 38.35 8.54 -10.15
N LYS A 32 38.87 9.77 -10.23
CA LYS A 32 38.09 11.00 -10.06
C LYS A 32 36.97 11.14 -11.10
N LEU A 33 37.22 10.78 -12.35
CA LEU A 33 36.20 10.78 -13.40
C LEU A 33 35.08 9.77 -13.12
N ARG A 34 35.43 8.58 -12.63
CA ARG A 34 34.45 7.57 -12.25
C ARG A 34 33.63 8.03 -11.05
N GLU A 35 34.27 8.60 -10.03
CA GLU A 35 33.61 9.15 -8.86
C GLU A 35 32.62 10.26 -9.26
N PHE A 36 33.06 11.21 -10.09
CA PHE A 36 32.21 12.26 -10.64
C PHE A 36 31.01 11.68 -11.40
N ALA A 37 31.23 10.68 -12.26
CA ALA A 37 30.15 10.04 -13.01
C ALA A 37 29.12 9.37 -12.09
N MET A 38 29.58 8.68 -11.03
CA MET A 38 28.70 8.07 -10.03
C MET A 38 27.90 9.13 -9.26
N GLN A 39 28.55 10.20 -8.81
CA GLN A 39 27.89 11.31 -8.10
C GLN A 39 26.88 12.03 -8.98
N LEU A 40 27.21 12.28 -10.25
CA LEU A 40 26.30 12.88 -11.22
C LEU A 40 25.07 12.00 -11.46
N SER A 41 25.28 10.68 -11.63
CA SER A 41 24.19 9.72 -11.81
C SER A 41 23.27 9.67 -10.57
N SER A 42 23.85 9.58 -9.37
CA SER A 42 23.10 9.59 -8.11
C SER A 42 22.32 10.90 -7.90
N SER A 43 22.93 12.04 -8.24
CA SER A 43 22.27 13.35 -8.18
C SER A 43 21.07 13.40 -9.14
N LYS A 44 21.21 12.86 -10.35
CA LYS A 44 20.11 12.82 -11.31
C LYS A 44 18.97 11.90 -10.87
N ILE A 45 19.29 10.75 -10.27
CA ILE A 45 18.28 9.87 -9.67
C ILE A 45 17.53 10.60 -8.56
N THR A 46 18.26 11.29 -7.67
CA THR A 46 17.68 12.06 -6.56
C THR A 46 16.72 13.12 -7.06
N GLU A 47 17.10 13.89 -8.08
CA GLU A 47 16.26 14.91 -8.71
C GLU A 47 14.95 14.31 -9.26
N VAL A 48 15.02 13.17 -9.95
CA VAL A 48 13.84 12.48 -10.50
C VAL A 48 12.96 11.93 -9.38
N SER A 49 13.56 11.33 -8.35
CA SER A 49 12.82 10.76 -7.22
C SER A 49 12.11 11.81 -6.36
N GLN A 50 12.56 13.07 -6.39
CA GLN A 50 11.90 14.20 -5.73
C GLN A 50 10.70 14.75 -6.50
N SER A 51 10.42 14.22 -7.70
CA SER A 51 9.30 14.65 -8.51
C SER A 51 7.97 14.49 -7.75
N PRO A 52 7.21 15.58 -7.52
CA PRO A 52 5.89 15.48 -6.90
C PRO A 52 4.92 14.59 -7.68
N ASP A 53 5.00 14.59 -9.00
CA ASP A 53 4.13 13.79 -9.88
C ASP A 53 4.35 12.28 -9.69
N LEU A 54 5.60 11.87 -9.43
CA LEU A 54 5.94 10.49 -9.11
C LEU A 54 5.30 10.08 -7.79
N HIS A 55 5.38 10.93 -6.78
CA HIS A 55 4.76 10.68 -5.48
C HIS A 55 3.23 10.64 -5.54
N ILE A 56 2.61 11.54 -6.31
CA ILE A 56 1.16 11.55 -6.52
C ILE A 56 0.70 10.27 -7.22
N THR A 57 1.41 9.85 -8.26
CA THR A 57 1.12 8.59 -8.97
C THR A 57 1.20 7.39 -8.03
N GLN A 58 2.25 7.34 -7.20
CA GLN A 58 2.40 6.27 -6.21
C GLN A 58 1.27 6.27 -5.17
N ALA A 59 0.86 7.45 -4.70
CA ALA A 59 -0.24 7.57 -3.75
C ALA A 59 -1.57 7.08 -4.32
N ILE A 60 -1.88 7.41 -5.58
CA ILE A 60 -3.08 6.93 -6.28
C ILE A 60 -3.04 5.40 -6.43
N ASN A 61 -1.91 4.85 -6.89
CA ASN A 61 -1.76 3.40 -7.03
C ASN A 61 -1.95 2.68 -5.68
N THR A 62 -1.38 3.23 -4.61
CA THR A 62 -1.53 2.66 -3.26
C THR A 62 -2.97 2.74 -2.75
N LEU A 63 -3.72 3.80 -3.09
CA LEU A 63 -5.14 3.89 -2.75
C LEU A 63 -5.94 2.79 -3.46
N ASP A 64 -5.74 2.63 -4.77
CA ASP A 64 -6.40 1.59 -5.56
C ASP A 64 -6.07 0.17 -5.07
N GLU A 65 -4.81 -0.07 -4.71
CA GLU A 65 -4.38 -1.34 -4.12
C GLU A 65 -5.04 -1.58 -2.76
N THR A 66 -5.15 -0.54 -1.93
CA THR A 66 -5.81 -0.62 -0.63
C THR A 66 -7.28 -1.00 -0.78
N ASP A 67 -8.00 -0.40 -1.74
CA ASP A 67 -9.39 -0.73 -2.03
C ASP A 67 -9.56 -2.20 -2.46
N ARG A 68 -8.64 -2.73 -3.28
CA ARG A 68 -8.65 -4.15 -3.66
C ARG A 68 -8.41 -5.06 -2.46
N ILE A 69 -7.47 -4.70 -1.59
CA ILE A 69 -7.16 -5.45 -0.38
C ILE A 69 -8.36 -5.46 0.58
N ILE A 70 -9.00 -4.31 0.81
CA ILE A 70 -10.19 -4.19 1.66
C ILE A 70 -11.30 -5.12 1.15
N ASN A 71 -11.56 -5.14 -0.16
CA ASN A 71 -12.56 -6.02 -0.74
C ASN A 71 -12.20 -7.50 -0.56
N SER A 72 -10.94 -7.89 -0.81
CA SER A 72 -10.50 -9.27 -0.65
C SER A 72 -10.61 -9.75 0.79
N ILE A 73 -10.17 -8.93 1.76
CA ILE A 73 -10.28 -9.22 3.19
C ILE A 73 -11.76 -9.25 3.61
N GLY A 74 -12.58 -8.34 3.10
CA GLY A 74 -14.02 -8.29 3.36
C GLY A 74 -14.75 -9.56 2.92
N SER A 75 -14.43 -10.10 1.74
CA SER A 75 -14.97 -11.39 1.28
C SER A 75 -14.53 -12.53 2.21
N ARG A 76 -13.25 -12.58 2.60
CA ARG A 76 -12.76 -13.62 3.53
C ARG A 76 -13.39 -13.54 4.91
N LEU A 77 -13.62 -12.32 5.40
CA LEU A 77 -14.29 -12.07 6.68
C LEU A 77 -15.72 -12.61 6.66
N ARG A 78 -16.45 -12.39 5.55
CA ARG A 78 -17.80 -12.92 5.35
C ARG A 78 -17.83 -14.43 5.28
N GLU A 79 -16.91 -15.05 4.54
CA GLU A 79 -16.80 -16.51 4.47
C GLU A 79 -16.55 -17.13 5.85
N TRP A 80 -15.63 -16.55 6.62
CA TRP A 80 -15.27 -17.07 7.94
C TRP A 80 -16.36 -16.85 8.98
N TYR A 81 -16.83 -15.61 9.16
CA TYR A 81 -17.86 -15.30 10.16
C TYR A 81 -19.25 -15.81 9.75
N GLY A 82 -19.50 -15.97 8.45
CA GLY A 82 -20.70 -16.62 7.92
C GLY A 82 -20.88 -18.07 8.38
N LEU A 83 -19.82 -18.76 8.80
CA LEU A 83 -19.95 -20.07 9.46
C LEU A 83 -20.68 -19.97 10.81
N HIS A 84 -20.53 -18.84 11.51
CA HIS A 84 -21.17 -18.53 12.79
C HIS A 84 -22.52 -17.83 12.64
N PHE A 85 -22.63 -16.91 11.67
CA PHE A 85 -23.84 -16.12 11.44
C PHE A 85 -24.12 -15.96 9.92
N PRO A 86 -24.58 -17.02 9.24
CA PRO A 86 -24.71 -17.03 7.77
C PRO A 86 -25.77 -16.06 7.25
N GLU A 87 -26.81 -15.79 8.03
CA GLU A 87 -27.90 -14.89 7.61
C GLU A 87 -27.44 -13.43 7.50
N LEU A 88 -26.33 -13.06 8.16
CA LEU A 88 -25.78 -11.72 8.14
C LEU A 88 -25.29 -11.30 6.75
N ASP A 89 -24.80 -12.26 5.96
CA ASP A 89 -24.19 -11.98 4.66
C ASP A 89 -25.18 -11.37 3.66
N ASN A 90 -26.44 -11.83 3.68
CA ASN A 90 -27.52 -11.33 2.83
C ASN A 90 -28.11 -10.00 3.31
N LEU A 91 -27.78 -9.54 4.52
CA LEU A 91 -28.41 -8.39 5.16
C LEU A 91 -27.52 -7.14 5.16
N ILE A 92 -26.20 -7.34 5.04
CA ILE A 92 -25.21 -6.28 5.11
C ILE A 92 -24.41 -6.24 3.83
N ASP A 93 -24.52 -5.14 3.07
CA ASP A 93 -23.71 -4.93 1.87
C ASP A 93 -22.33 -4.32 2.20
N SER A 94 -22.26 -3.45 3.22
CA SER A 94 -21.01 -2.73 3.54
C SER A 94 -20.02 -3.59 4.34
N ILE A 95 -18.77 -3.61 3.90
CA ILE A 95 -17.68 -4.30 4.63
C ILE A 95 -17.47 -3.67 6.00
N ASN A 96 -17.58 -2.35 6.11
CA ASN A 96 -17.47 -1.62 7.37
C ASN A 96 -18.57 -2.04 8.37
N GLY A 97 -19.83 -2.07 7.94
CA GLY A 97 -20.94 -2.49 8.79
C GLY A 97 -20.78 -3.95 9.21
N TYR A 98 -20.38 -4.83 8.28
CA TYR A 98 -20.15 -6.24 8.59
C TYR A 98 -19.04 -6.39 9.64
N SER A 99 -17.94 -5.65 9.48
CA SER A 99 -16.81 -5.67 10.40
C SER A 99 -17.19 -5.20 11.80
N GLN A 100 -18.04 -4.17 11.95
CA GLN A 100 -18.55 -3.72 13.25
C GLN A 100 -19.34 -4.82 13.98
N ILE A 101 -20.10 -5.63 13.25
CA ILE A 101 -20.82 -6.76 13.83
C ILE A 101 -19.85 -7.87 14.25
N VAL A 102 -18.85 -8.18 13.43
CA VAL A 102 -17.81 -9.16 13.79
C VAL A 102 -17.05 -8.73 15.05
N LEU A 103 -16.78 -7.43 15.22
CA LEU A 103 -16.12 -6.88 16.42
C LEU A 103 -16.96 -7.05 17.70
N ALA A 104 -18.29 -7.12 17.59
CA ALA A 104 -19.15 -7.46 18.74
C ALA A 104 -18.99 -8.94 19.17
N GLY A 105 -18.33 -9.77 18.34
CA GLY A 105 -17.94 -11.13 18.66
C GLY A 105 -19.08 -12.12 18.44
N LYS A 106 -19.46 -12.84 19.49
CA LYS A 106 -20.51 -13.87 19.40
C LYS A 106 -21.86 -13.23 19.11
N ARG A 107 -22.70 -13.93 18.33
CA ARG A 107 -24.06 -13.50 17.98
C ARG A 107 -24.91 -13.11 19.20
N GLU A 108 -24.74 -13.81 20.32
CA GLU A 108 -25.46 -13.53 21.56
C GLU A 108 -25.18 -12.13 22.13
N ASN A 109 -23.93 -11.67 22.00
CA ASN A 109 -23.46 -10.40 22.54
C ASN A 109 -23.82 -9.19 21.66
N ILE A 110 -24.33 -9.42 20.45
CA ILE A 110 -24.71 -8.33 19.54
C ILE A 110 -25.97 -7.64 20.09
N SER A 111 -25.82 -6.36 20.42
CA SER A 111 -26.90 -5.49 20.86
C SER A 111 -27.50 -4.68 19.71
N LYS A 112 -28.65 -4.03 19.96
CA LYS A 112 -29.26 -3.09 19.01
C LYS A 112 -28.30 -1.94 18.67
N GLU A 113 -27.58 -1.42 19.66
CA GLU A 113 -26.60 -0.36 19.50
C GLU A 113 -25.46 -0.77 18.55
N ASN A 114 -25.04 -2.05 18.56
CA ASN A 114 -24.04 -2.54 17.61
C ASN A 114 -24.56 -2.50 16.16
N PHE A 115 -25.85 -2.80 15.93
CA PHE A 115 -26.45 -2.67 14.61
C PHE A 115 -26.60 -1.20 14.19
N GLU A 116 -27.00 -0.32 15.09
CA GLU A 116 -27.08 1.11 14.79
C GLU A 116 -25.70 1.70 14.44
N ASN A 117 -24.66 1.36 15.23
CA ASN A 117 -23.28 1.76 14.98
C ASN A 117 -22.71 1.17 13.67
N ALA A 118 -23.20 0.00 13.24
CA ALA A 118 -22.88 -0.58 11.95
C ALA A 118 -23.58 0.13 10.77
N GLY A 119 -24.42 1.13 11.04
CA GLY A 119 -25.10 1.97 10.05
C GLY A 119 -26.49 1.47 9.64
N PHE A 120 -27.12 0.59 10.43
CA PHE A 120 -28.46 0.11 10.12
C PHE A 120 -29.54 1.11 10.58
N PRO A 121 -30.55 1.38 9.75
CA PRO A 121 -31.73 2.12 10.19
C PRO A 121 -32.52 1.28 11.21
N GLU A 122 -33.20 1.94 12.14
CA GLU A 122 -33.97 1.31 13.23
C GLU A 122 -34.95 0.24 12.73
N SER A 123 -35.55 0.45 11.55
CA SER A 123 -36.43 -0.51 10.88
C SER A 123 -35.77 -1.84 10.52
N LYS A 124 -34.46 -1.87 10.26
CA LYS A 124 -33.68 -3.10 10.01
C LYS A 124 -33.14 -3.72 11.31
N VAL A 125 -32.90 -2.92 12.35
CA VAL A 125 -32.34 -3.38 13.64
C VAL A 125 -33.27 -4.40 14.32
N GLU A 126 -34.59 -4.17 14.28
CA GLU A 126 -35.56 -5.11 14.82
C GLU A 126 -35.55 -6.45 14.08
N MET A 127 -35.51 -6.41 12.75
CA MET A 127 -35.40 -7.61 11.92
C MET A 127 -34.10 -8.37 12.21
N LEU A 128 -32.97 -7.66 12.31
CA LEU A 128 -31.66 -8.24 12.63
C LEU A 128 -31.65 -8.93 14.00
N SER A 129 -32.32 -8.33 14.99
CA SER A 129 -32.47 -8.91 16.32
C SER A 129 -33.25 -10.23 16.27
N LEU A 130 -34.29 -10.33 15.43
CA LEU A 130 -35.06 -11.57 15.25
C LEU A 130 -34.27 -12.64 14.47
N VAL A 131 -33.50 -12.23 13.47
CA VAL A 131 -32.65 -13.12 12.67
C VAL A 131 -31.53 -13.71 13.53
N LYS A 132 -30.94 -12.90 14.43
CA LYS A 132 -29.94 -13.32 15.42
C LYS A 132 -30.42 -14.51 16.26
N GLU A 133 -31.63 -14.42 16.81
CA GLU A 133 -32.21 -15.48 17.66
C GLU A 133 -32.57 -16.76 16.88
N LYS A 134 -32.81 -16.64 15.57
CA LYS A 134 -33.19 -17.76 14.69
C LYS A 134 -32.04 -18.29 13.85
N SER A 135 -30.83 -17.75 14.03
CA SER A 135 -29.67 -18.11 13.22
C SER A 135 -29.34 -19.59 13.39
N ARG A 136 -28.95 -20.23 12.28
CA ARG A 136 -28.54 -21.65 12.25
C ARG A 136 -27.03 -21.85 12.12
N GLY A 137 -26.25 -20.79 12.28
CA GLY A 137 -24.80 -20.89 12.22
C GLY A 137 -24.21 -21.64 13.41
N GLY A 138 -23.00 -22.17 13.22
CA GLY A 138 -22.28 -22.92 14.25
C GLY A 138 -21.86 -22.04 15.42
N ASP A 139 -21.62 -22.64 16.58
CA ASP A 139 -21.06 -21.90 17.72
C ASP A 139 -19.59 -21.60 17.50
N ILE A 140 -19.18 -20.38 17.87
CA ILE A 140 -17.80 -19.93 17.78
C ILE A 140 -17.22 -19.76 19.18
N THR A 141 -15.99 -20.26 19.38
CA THR A 141 -15.29 -20.10 20.66
C THR A 141 -14.53 -18.79 20.70
N GLU A 142 -14.23 -18.27 21.89
CA GLU A 142 -13.40 -17.06 22.04
C GLU A 142 -12.01 -17.25 21.42
N LYS A 143 -11.45 -18.45 21.50
CA LYS A 143 -10.17 -18.80 20.87
C LYS A 143 -10.25 -18.75 19.34
N THR A 144 -11.42 -19.00 18.76
CA THR A 144 -11.61 -18.90 17.31
C THR A 144 -11.78 -17.44 16.88
N LEU A 145 -12.40 -16.59 17.72
CA LEU A 145 -12.62 -15.17 17.46
C LEU A 145 -11.37 -14.29 17.68
N ALA A 146 -10.42 -14.73 18.52
CA ALA A 146 -9.18 -14.03 18.86
C ALA A 146 -8.09 -14.18 17.80
#